data_AF-A0ABD3RW68-F1
#
_entry.id   AF-A0ABD3RW68-F1
#
_cell.length_a   1.000
_cell.length_b   1.000
_cell.length_c   1.000
_cell.angle_alpha   90.00
_cell.angle_beta   90.00
_cell.angle_gamma   90.00
#
_symmetry.space_group_name_H-M   'P 1'
#
loop_
_entity.id
_entity.type
_entity.pdbx_description
1 polymer ?
#
loop_
_entity_poly.entity_id
_entity_poly.type
_entity_poly.pdbx_seq_one_letter_code
_entity_poly.pdbx_strand_id
1 'polypeptide(L)'
;MLSWRRARDPVKTRRRRRRRRRREERGNGDDEEEEEGEDIDDAETESAVVVEDSSDDHEKHVEDVKDEDDDNSSLAERCDKFMIPWIGCIQEHRNAYTLISNAFYRDDMIDPLESTIRDDKRVPFPITTTGKEFDVDEINDIVQGYVVAKFQGVEIDLGNWKEHVDADYDDDADGNGKDVDAYVAPPTSGTAEPHLINAFARFRLVDPNNGRRPIEVAYIKDQNGTLLGFDSFTKAKEREGEGGESHHRDDVAASGHHETGTLSSKDGECTFHIIPGETTSIVAYAIYRGAARDEDGNGSEGGDREDVLYYTPEIPLPNGGVANLNKLK
;
A
#
# COMPACT_ATOMS: atom_id res chain seq x y z
N MET A 1 50.26 11.26 50.77
CA MET A 1 51.01 10.25 50.01
C MET A 1 50.79 10.51 48.52
N LEU A 2 51.89 10.71 47.79
CA LEU A 2 52.12 10.61 46.34
C LEU A 2 50.96 11.05 45.40
N SER A 3 50.98 12.26 44.81
CA SER A 3 51.74 12.61 43.59
C SER A 3 51.57 11.56 42.49
N TRP A 4 51.02 11.95 41.33
CA TRP A 4 51.71 11.91 40.04
C TRP A 4 50.96 12.74 39.00
N ARG A 5 51.73 13.62 38.36
CA ARG A 5 51.37 14.46 37.21
C ARG A 5 51.40 13.61 35.94
N ARG A 6 50.59 13.96 34.93
CA ARG A 6 51.07 14.11 33.54
C ARG A 6 50.06 14.84 32.66
N ALA A 7 50.43 16.07 32.32
CA ALA A 7 49.93 16.80 31.18
C ALA A 7 50.49 16.21 29.88
N ARG A 8 49.70 16.19 28.80
CA ARG A 8 50.18 16.32 27.42
C ARG A 8 49.16 17.11 26.61
N ASP A 9 49.67 18.20 26.07
CA ASP A 9 49.04 19.17 25.18
C ASP A 9 49.47 18.88 23.71
N PRO A 10 49.02 19.64 22.70
CA PRO A 10 48.35 19.11 21.51
C PRO A 10 49.25 19.09 20.25
N VAL A 11 48.85 18.30 19.25
CA VAL A 11 49.45 18.37 17.89
C VAL A 11 48.40 18.75 16.86
N LYS A 12 48.67 19.92 16.27
CA LYS A 12 48.07 20.51 15.07
C LYS A 12 48.45 19.67 13.84
N THR A 13 47.50 19.36 12.97
CA THR A 13 47.78 19.16 11.53
C THR A 13 46.73 19.85 10.67
N ARG A 14 47.11 21.05 10.25
CA ARG A 14 46.54 21.84 9.16
C ARG A 14 47.28 21.45 7.88
N ARG A 15 46.60 21.46 6.73
CA ARG A 15 47.10 21.50 5.32
C ARG A 15 47.41 20.17 4.61
N ARG A 16 46.60 19.88 3.59
CA ARG A 16 47.01 19.47 2.21
C ARG A 16 45.80 19.67 1.29
N ARG A 17 45.60 20.86 0.69
CA ARG A 17 46.08 21.30 -0.64
C ARG A 17 45.85 20.28 -1.76
N ARG A 18 44.84 20.59 -2.60
CA ARG A 18 44.92 20.76 -4.07
C ARG A 18 46.03 19.95 -4.76
N ARG A 19 45.65 18.90 -5.50
CA ARG A 19 46.31 18.43 -6.73
C ARG A 19 45.57 17.23 -7.33
N ARG A 20 44.68 17.48 -8.30
CA ARG A 20 44.53 16.73 -9.57
C ARG A 20 43.26 17.17 -10.33
N ARG A 21 43.30 18.40 -10.83
CA ARG A 21 42.79 18.72 -12.17
C ARG A 21 43.92 18.34 -13.13
N ARG A 22 43.70 17.32 -13.97
CA ARG A 22 44.40 16.96 -15.23
C ARG A 22 44.27 15.44 -15.47
N ARG A 23 43.14 15.06 -16.03
CA ARG A 23 43.03 13.95 -16.99
C ARG A 23 41.72 14.14 -17.77
N GLU A 24 41.70 15.22 -18.54
CA GLU A 24 41.11 15.18 -19.88
C GLU A 24 42.08 14.40 -20.77
N GLU A 25 41.57 13.88 -21.88
CA GLU A 25 42.22 13.09 -22.94
C GLU A 25 42.33 11.58 -22.68
N ARG A 26 41.32 10.81 -23.17
CA ARG A 26 41.47 9.83 -24.28
C ARG A 26 40.22 8.93 -24.44
N GLY A 27 39.75 8.86 -25.69
CA GLY A 27 38.82 7.87 -26.27
C GLY A 27 37.35 8.33 -26.20
N ASN A 28 36.63 8.66 -27.27
CA ASN A 28 36.70 8.33 -28.70
C ASN A 28 36.92 6.84 -28.98
N GLY A 29 35.85 6.07 -28.74
CA GLY A 29 35.58 4.79 -29.38
C GLY A 29 34.16 4.89 -29.92
N ASP A 30 34.06 5.07 -31.23
CA ASP A 30 32.91 4.65 -32.02
C ASP A 30 32.83 3.13 -31.86
N ASP A 31 31.78 2.61 -31.25
CA ASP A 31 31.43 1.19 -31.37
C ASP A 31 30.07 1.12 -32.04
N GLU A 32 30.15 0.55 -33.24
CA GLU A 32 29.11 0.35 -34.22
C GLU A 32 28.10 -0.71 -33.75
N GLU A 33 26.90 -0.52 -34.25
CA GLU A 33 25.70 -1.36 -34.24
C GLU A 33 25.96 -2.87 -34.37
N GLU A 34 25.39 -3.68 -33.48
CA GLU A 34 24.85 -4.99 -33.83
C GLU A 34 23.47 -5.15 -33.15
N GLU A 35 22.43 -4.88 -33.94
CA GLU A 35 21.03 -5.12 -33.62
C GLU A 35 20.74 -6.59 -33.92
N GLU A 36 20.97 -7.48 -32.94
CA GLU A 36 20.53 -8.87 -33.03
C GLU A 36 19.03 -8.94 -32.68
N GLY A 37 18.21 -9.05 -33.73
CA GLY A 37 16.80 -9.41 -33.61
C GLY A 37 16.67 -10.88 -33.22
N GLU A 38 16.23 -11.12 -31.99
CA GLU A 38 15.79 -12.45 -31.57
C GLU A 38 14.30 -12.62 -31.90
N ASP A 39 14.05 -13.40 -32.94
CA ASP A 39 12.75 -13.99 -33.24
C ASP A 39 12.36 -14.92 -32.09
N ILE A 40 11.39 -14.51 -31.26
CA ILE A 40 10.79 -15.39 -30.26
C ILE A 40 9.67 -16.16 -30.95
N ASP A 41 9.92 -17.45 -31.17
CA ASP A 41 8.98 -18.44 -31.66
C ASP A 41 7.77 -18.55 -30.72
N ASP A 42 6.58 -18.27 -31.25
CA ASP A 42 5.28 -18.58 -30.66
C ASP A 42 5.13 -20.10 -30.50
N ALA A 43 5.47 -20.61 -29.32
CA ALA A 43 5.19 -21.98 -28.93
C ALA A 43 3.71 -22.10 -28.49
N GLU A 44 2.84 -22.40 -29.46
CA GLU A 44 1.47 -22.84 -29.21
C GLU A 44 1.47 -24.05 -28.26
N THR A 45 1.01 -23.83 -27.04
CA THR A 45 0.85 -24.89 -26.04
C THR A 45 -0.59 -25.39 -26.11
N GLU A 46 -0.82 -26.40 -26.95
CA GLU A 46 -2.07 -27.16 -26.98
C GLU A 46 -2.21 -27.99 -25.69
N SER A 47 -2.88 -27.45 -24.68
CA SER A 47 -3.35 -28.25 -23.55
C SER A 47 -4.70 -28.88 -23.89
N ALA A 48 -4.62 -30.14 -24.31
CA ALA A 48 -5.75 -31.04 -24.49
C ALA A 48 -6.53 -31.20 -23.17
N VAL A 49 -7.71 -30.60 -23.09
CA VAL A 49 -8.70 -30.89 -22.05
C VAL A 49 -9.43 -32.16 -22.45
N VAL A 50 -9.11 -33.27 -21.78
CA VAL A 50 -9.89 -34.50 -21.83
C VAL A 50 -11.13 -34.27 -20.96
N VAL A 51 -12.27 -33.99 -21.58
CA VAL A 51 -13.57 -34.01 -20.92
C VAL A 51 -14.12 -35.42 -21.06
N GLU A 52 -14.14 -36.15 -19.96
CA GLU A 52 -14.81 -37.45 -19.89
C GLU A 52 -16.32 -37.25 -19.90
N ASP A 53 -16.92 -37.99 -20.82
CA ASP A 53 -18.34 -38.18 -21.09
C ASP A 53 -19.05 -38.78 -19.86
N SER A 54 -20.05 -38.06 -19.33
CA SER A 54 -21.08 -38.64 -18.48
C SER A 54 -22.43 -38.05 -18.88
N SER A 55 -23.00 -38.67 -19.89
CA SER A 55 -24.42 -38.66 -20.22
C SER A 55 -25.31 -38.77 -18.96
N ASP A 56 -26.15 -37.77 -18.71
CA ASP A 56 -27.44 -38.03 -18.06
C ASP A 56 -28.54 -37.15 -18.65
N ASP A 57 -29.59 -37.86 -19.03
CA ASP A 57 -30.71 -37.45 -19.86
C ASP A 57 -31.74 -36.72 -18.99
N HIS A 58 -31.91 -35.41 -19.22
CA HIS A 58 -33.14 -34.75 -18.80
C HIS A 58 -33.57 -33.71 -19.83
N GLU A 59 -34.31 -34.19 -20.84
CA GLU A 59 -35.18 -33.38 -21.69
C GLU A 59 -36.09 -32.50 -20.83
N LYS A 60 -35.75 -31.22 -20.72
CA LYS A 60 -36.68 -30.18 -20.30
C LYS A 60 -36.76 -29.15 -21.41
N HIS A 61 -37.88 -29.25 -22.13
CA HIS A 61 -38.45 -28.32 -23.09
C HIS A 61 -38.01 -26.87 -22.85
N VAL A 62 -36.98 -26.43 -23.58
CA VAL A 62 -36.62 -25.01 -23.69
C VAL A 62 -37.56 -24.45 -24.76
N GLU A 63 -38.47 -23.57 -24.35
CA GLU A 63 -39.22 -22.76 -25.30
C GLU A 63 -38.22 -21.94 -26.13
N ASP A 64 -38.33 -22.06 -27.46
CA ASP A 64 -37.67 -21.23 -28.46
C ASP A 64 -37.87 -19.74 -28.12
N VAL A 65 -36.94 -19.17 -27.37
CA VAL A 65 -36.73 -17.72 -27.37
C VAL A 65 -36.00 -17.44 -28.67
N LYS A 66 -36.77 -17.00 -29.66
CA LYS A 66 -36.25 -16.45 -30.90
C LYS A 66 -35.43 -15.21 -30.58
N ASP A 67 -34.12 -15.38 -30.43
CA ASP A 67 -33.12 -14.30 -30.48
C ASP A 67 -32.97 -13.77 -31.93
N GLU A 68 -34.09 -13.39 -32.55
CA GLU A 68 -34.10 -12.69 -33.83
C GLU A 68 -34.16 -11.18 -33.57
N ASP A 69 -33.09 -10.56 -33.08
CA ASP A 69 -32.93 -9.08 -33.12
C ASP A 69 -31.52 -8.52 -32.79
N ASP A 70 -30.48 -9.35 -32.60
CA ASP A 70 -29.17 -8.83 -32.12
C ASP A 70 -28.19 -8.40 -33.23
N ASP A 71 -28.47 -8.60 -34.53
CA ASP A 71 -27.50 -8.34 -35.61
C ASP A 71 -27.37 -6.88 -36.07
N ASN A 72 -28.25 -5.99 -35.62
CA ASN A 72 -28.25 -4.57 -36.03
C ASN A 72 -27.93 -3.58 -34.89
N SER A 73 -27.73 -4.07 -33.67
CA SER A 73 -27.27 -3.23 -32.56
C SER A 73 -25.84 -2.77 -32.81
N SER A 74 -25.56 -1.50 -32.52
CA SER A 74 -24.18 -1.00 -32.58
C SER A 74 -23.26 -1.78 -31.63
N LEU A 75 -21.96 -1.84 -31.93
CA LEU A 75 -20.98 -2.46 -31.04
C LEU A 75 -21.07 -1.90 -29.60
N ALA A 76 -21.35 -0.60 -29.47
CA ALA A 76 -21.53 0.06 -28.19
C ALA A 76 -22.71 -0.51 -27.38
N GLU A 77 -23.87 -0.70 -28.02
CA GLU A 77 -25.05 -1.27 -27.36
C GLU A 77 -24.82 -2.72 -26.92
N ARG A 78 -24.06 -3.50 -27.71
CA ARG A 78 -23.65 -4.85 -27.31
C ARG A 78 -22.71 -4.81 -26.11
N CYS A 79 -21.74 -3.91 -26.09
CA CYS A 79 -20.86 -3.73 -24.93
C CYS A 79 -21.66 -3.35 -23.67
N ASP A 80 -22.59 -2.41 -23.76
CA ASP A 80 -23.39 -1.96 -22.61
C ASP A 80 -24.25 -3.09 -22.02
N LYS A 81 -24.82 -3.96 -22.88
CA LYS A 81 -25.61 -5.14 -22.48
C LYS A 81 -24.84 -6.07 -21.53
N PHE A 82 -23.53 -6.21 -21.71
CA PHE A 82 -22.68 -7.05 -20.86
C PHE A 82 -21.97 -6.28 -19.74
N MET A 83 -21.56 -5.04 -20.01
CA MET A 83 -20.80 -4.22 -19.06
C MET A 83 -21.68 -3.70 -17.92
N ILE A 84 -22.93 -3.32 -18.18
CA ILE A 84 -23.80 -2.74 -17.13
C ILE A 84 -24.08 -3.75 -16.00
N PRO A 85 -24.49 -5.01 -16.27
CA PRO A 85 -24.65 -6.01 -15.22
C PRO A 85 -23.36 -6.28 -14.45
N TRP A 86 -22.22 -6.32 -15.16
CA TRP A 86 -20.91 -6.52 -14.54
C TRP A 86 -20.51 -5.36 -13.61
N ILE A 87 -20.69 -4.11 -14.05
CA ILE A 87 -20.47 -2.92 -13.22
C ILE A 87 -21.40 -2.94 -12.01
N GLY A 88 -22.68 -3.30 -12.20
CA GLY A 88 -23.65 -3.43 -11.12
C GLY A 88 -23.21 -4.44 -10.06
N CYS A 89 -22.76 -5.63 -10.49
CA CYS A 89 -22.23 -6.66 -9.59
C CYS A 89 -20.98 -6.19 -8.83
N ILE A 90 -20.07 -5.47 -9.49
CA ILE A 90 -18.88 -4.91 -8.82
C ILE A 90 -19.26 -3.85 -7.80
N GLN A 91 -20.25 -3.01 -8.11
CA GLN A 91 -20.71 -1.98 -7.17
C GLN A 91 -21.42 -2.60 -5.97
N GLU A 92 -22.24 -3.63 -6.18
CA GLU A 92 -22.97 -4.35 -5.13
C GLU A 92 -22.07 -5.22 -4.24
N HIS A 93 -20.91 -5.64 -4.73
CA HIS A 93 -19.99 -6.51 -3.99
C HIS A 93 -18.59 -5.90 -3.85
N ARG A 94 -18.51 -4.57 -3.87
CA ARG A 94 -17.25 -3.82 -3.86
C ARG A 94 -16.36 -4.24 -2.70
N ASN A 95 -16.94 -4.44 -1.51
CA ASN A 95 -16.19 -4.77 -0.31
C ASN A 95 -15.67 -6.21 -0.37
N ALA A 96 -16.48 -7.14 -0.89
CA ALA A 96 -16.04 -8.52 -1.10
C ALA A 96 -14.86 -8.58 -2.11
N TYR A 97 -14.94 -7.86 -3.22
CA TYR A 97 -13.86 -7.79 -4.21
C TYR A 97 -12.57 -7.20 -3.62
N THR A 98 -12.67 -6.18 -2.76
CA THR A 98 -11.50 -5.64 -2.04
C THR A 98 -10.81 -6.70 -1.18
N LEU A 99 -11.58 -7.45 -0.38
CA LEU A 99 -11.02 -8.50 0.48
C LEU A 99 -10.38 -9.64 -0.33
N ILE A 100 -11.02 -10.06 -1.41
CA ILE A 100 -10.48 -11.09 -2.33
C ILE A 100 -9.16 -10.60 -2.94
N SER A 101 -9.13 -9.36 -3.44
CA SER A 101 -7.92 -8.78 -4.05
C SER A 101 -6.77 -8.68 -3.05
N ASN A 102 -7.06 -8.26 -1.82
CA ASN A 102 -6.04 -8.20 -0.76
C ASN A 102 -5.49 -9.59 -0.40
N ALA A 103 -6.34 -10.62 -0.34
CA ALA A 103 -5.87 -11.99 -0.10
C ALA A 103 -4.92 -12.46 -1.22
N PHE A 104 -5.26 -12.16 -2.47
CA PHE A 104 -4.40 -12.46 -3.62
C PHE A 104 -3.04 -11.74 -3.52
N TYR A 105 -3.03 -10.43 -3.27
CA TYR A 105 -1.78 -9.67 -3.14
C TYR A 105 -0.90 -10.14 -1.98
N ARG A 106 -1.51 -10.58 -0.88
CA ARG A 106 -0.77 -11.15 0.24
C ARG A 106 0.02 -12.37 -0.20
N ASP A 107 -0.68 -13.33 -0.80
CA ASP A 107 -0.12 -14.65 -1.08
C ASP A 107 0.87 -14.61 -2.27
N ASP A 108 0.56 -13.84 -3.32
CA ASP A 108 1.34 -13.83 -4.56
C ASP A 108 2.44 -12.76 -4.61
N MET A 109 2.30 -11.66 -3.86
CA MET A 109 3.25 -10.54 -3.92
C MET A 109 3.96 -10.28 -2.59
N ILE A 110 3.21 -10.08 -1.50
CA ILE A 110 3.78 -9.61 -0.24
C ILE A 110 4.56 -10.70 0.49
N ASP A 111 3.96 -11.87 0.70
CA ASP A 111 4.59 -12.93 1.49
C ASP A 111 5.90 -13.44 0.86
N PRO A 112 5.99 -13.63 -0.48
CA PRO A 112 7.26 -13.90 -1.14
C PRO A 112 8.30 -12.80 -0.90
N LEU A 113 7.92 -11.52 -1.05
CA LEU A 113 8.84 -10.39 -0.82
C LEU A 113 9.33 -10.37 0.63
N GLU A 114 8.45 -10.47 1.61
CA GLU A 114 8.83 -10.53 3.03
C GLU A 114 9.79 -11.70 3.32
N SER A 115 9.54 -12.87 2.74
CA SER A 115 10.36 -14.07 2.97
C SER A 115 11.80 -13.93 2.48
N THR A 116 12.04 -13.09 1.47
CA THR A 116 13.38 -12.81 0.95
C THR A 116 14.16 -11.81 1.82
N ILE A 117 13.47 -10.98 2.60
CA ILE A 117 14.09 -9.98 3.47
C ILE A 117 14.46 -10.62 4.81
N ARG A 118 15.77 -10.69 5.06
CA ARG A 118 16.35 -11.20 6.30
C ARG A 118 15.89 -10.40 7.52
N ASP A 119 15.79 -11.07 8.67
CA ASP A 119 15.36 -10.45 9.94
C ASP A 119 16.26 -9.28 10.38
N ASP A 120 17.57 -9.33 10.11
CA ASP A 120 18.48 -8.22 10.42
C ASP A 120 18.24 -6.95 9.59
N LYS A 121 17.42 -7.05 8.54
CA LYS A 121 17.00 -5.96 7.66
C LYS A 121 15.55 -5.53 7.92
N ARG A 122 14.89 -6.11 8.91
CA ARG A 122 13.57 -5.69 9.39
C ARG A 122 13.78 -4.69 10.52
N VAL A 123 13.38 -3.46 10.31
CA VAL A 123 13.64 -2.34 11.22
C VAL A 123 12.36 -1.59 11.56
N PRO A 124 12.13 -1.19 12.81
CA PRO A 124 10.97 -0.37 13.12
C PRO A 124 11.14 1.03 12.52
N PHE A 125 10.04 1.64 12.09
CA PHE A 125 10.03 3.07 11.78
C PHE A 125 10.44 3.86 13.03
N PRO A 126 11.42 4.78 12.94
CA PRO A 126 11.77 5.63 14.06
C PRO A 126 10.55 6.47 14.47
N ILE A 127 10.29 6.61 15.77
CA ILE A 127 9.21 7.47 16.23
C ILE A 127 9.62 8.92 15.99
N THR A 128 8.80 9.69 15.24
CA THR A 128 9.03 11.13 15.05
C THR A 128 8.70 11.85 16.35
N THR A 129 9.66 11.80 17.26
CA THR A 129 9.54 12.43 18.56
C THR A 129 9.73 13.92 18.34
N THR A 130 8.65 14.68 18.25
CA THR A 130 8.68 16.13 18.42
C THR A 130 9.07 16.45 19.88
N GLY A 131 10.33 16.21 20.24
CA GLY A 131 11.01 16.75 21.41
C GLY A 131 10.60 16.25 22.81
N LYS A 132 9.65 15.32 22.96
CA LYS A 132 9.33 14.69 24.26
C LYS A 132 9.28 13.18 24.12
N GLU A 133 10.10 12.48 24.90
CA GLU A 133 10.07 11.02 25.04
C GLU A 133 8.62 10.56 25.26
N PHE A 134 8.09 9.75 24.34
CA PHE A 134 6.75 9.18 24.44
C PHE A 134 6.74 8.12 25.53
N ASP A 135 5.88 8.30 26.54
CA ASP A 135 5.54 7.24 27.48
C ASP A 135 4.55 6.28 26.80
N VAL A 136 4.54 5.00 27.17
CA VAL A 136 3.59 4.00 26.59
C VAL A 136 2.14 4.41 26.84
N ASP A 137 1.92 5.18 27.92
CA ASP A 137 0.63 5.77 28.25
C ASP A 137 0.19 6.84 27.23
N GLU A 138 1.11 7.50 26.52
CA GLU A 138 0.80 8.50 25.49
C GLU A 138 0.39 7.86 24.15
N ILE A 139 0.77 6.59 23.89
CA ILE A 139 0.22 5.80 22.78
C ILE A 139 -1.27 5.55 23.03
N ASN A 140 -1.67 5.30 24.28
CA ASN A 140 -3.09 5.17 24.63
C ASN A 140 -3.83 6.51 24.51
N ASP A 141 -3.18 7.65 24.79
CA ASP A 141 -3.77 8.98 24.55
C ASP A 141 -3.86 9.34 23.04
N ILE A 142 -2.93 8.87 22.21
CA ILE A 142 -3.07 8.92 20.74
C ILE A 142 -4.32 8.14 20.32
N VAL A 143 -4.54 6.95 20.88
CA VAL A 143 -5.67 6.09 20.56
C VAL A 143 -7.00 6.64 21.11
N GLN A 144 -6.97 7.41 22.19
CA GLN A 144 -8.17 8.01 22.82
C GLN A 144 -8.61 9.35 22.22
N GLY A 145 -7.86 9.95 21.29
CA GLY A 145 -8.28 11.23 20.70
C GLY A 145 -7.65 11.64 19.37
N TYR A 146 -6.52 11.05 18.98
CA TYR A 146 -5.83 11.41 17.75
C TYR A 146 -6.12 10.44 16.60
N VAL A 147 -6.72 11.04 15.59
CA VAL A 147 -7.04 10.50 14.26
C VAL A 147 -5.78 10.09 13.48
N VAL A 148 -4.58 10.58 13.85
CA VAL A 148 -3.38 10.43 13.03
C VAL A 148 -2.17 9.94 13.83
N ALA A 149 -1.65 8.76 13.50
CA ALA A 149 -0.40 8.23 14.05
C ALA A 149 0.79 8.60 13.14
N LYS A 150 1.85 9.20 13.70
CA LYS A 150 3.01 9.71 12.93
C LYS A 150 4.32 9.08 13.34
N PHE A 151 5.00 8.46 12.38
CA PHE A 151 6.34 7.91 12.49
C PHE A 151 7.27 8.54 11.46
N GLN A 152 8.58 8.33 11.59
CA GLN A 152 9.55 8.89 10.66
C GLN A 152 9.49 8.09 9.36
N GLY A 153 8.68 8.57 8.43
CA GLY A 153 8.49 7.95 7.11
C GLY A 153 7.10 7.38 6.89
N VAL A 154 6.21 7.37 7.89
CA VAL A 154 4.81 6.98 7.70
C VAL A 154 3.87 7.79 8.59
N GLU A 155 2.74 8.23 8.03
CA GLU A 155 1.65 8.91 8.70
C GLU A 155 0.35 8.15 8.40
N ILE A 156 -0.35 7.67 9.43
CA ILE A 156 -1.55 6.85 9.29
C ILE A 156 -2.74 7.65 9.80
N ASP A 157 -3.71 7.88 8.92
CA ASP A 157 -4.93 8.62 9.17
C ASP A 157 -6.12 7.65 9.31
N LEU A 158 -6.71 7.65 10.49
CA LEU A 158 -7.86 6.87 10.94
C LEU A 158 -9.11 7.75 11.12
N GLY A 159 -9.19 8.89 10.42
CA GLY A 159 -10.25 9.88 10.62
C GLY A 159 -11.63 9.34 10.33
N ASN A 160 -11.75 8.63 9.23
CA ASN A 160 -13.00 7.98 8.83
C ASN A 160 -13.42 6.88 9.83
N TRP A 161 -12.47 6.16 10.45
CA TRP A 161 -12.78 5.20 11.51
C TRP A 161 -13.37 5.89 12.73
N LYS A 162 -12.79 7.01 13.13
CA LYS A 162 -13.32 7.80 14.24
C LYS A 162 -14.73 8.31 13.94
N GLU A 163 -14.97 8.84 12.75
CA GLU A 163 -16.30 9.31 12.34
C GLU A 163 -17.34 8.19 12.38
N HIS A 164 -16.97 6.98 11.92
CA HIS A 164 -17.85 5.81 12.00
C HIS A 164 -18.19 5.46 13.46
N VAL A 165 -17.17 5.41 14.33
CA VAL A 165 -17.37 5.13 15.75
C VAL A 165 -18.23 6.20 16.43
N ASP A 166 -17.99 7.47 16.14
CA ASP A 166 -18.75 8.59 16.73
C ASP A 166 -20.22 8.57 16.28
N ALA A 167 -20.50 8.19 15.03
CA ALA A 167 -21.87 8.05 14.50
C ALA A 167 -22.68 6.94 15.20
N ASP A 168 -22.04 5.81 15.56
CA ASP A 168 -22.71 4.72 16.29
C ASP A 168 -23.16 5.14 17.71
N TYR A 169 -22.52 6.14 18.32
CA TYR A 169 -22.88 6.62 19.67
C TYR A 169 -24.00 7.66 19.67
N ASP A 170 -24.19 8.43 18.59
CA ASP A 170 -25.17 9.51 18.54
C ASP A 170 -26.62 9.00 18.36
N ASP A 171 -26.81 7.82 17.75
CA ASP A 171 -28.15 7.23 17.55
C ASP A 171 -28.83 6.78 18.86
N ASP A 172 -28.06 6.59 19.94
CA ASP A 172 -28.58 6.18 21.25
C ASP A 172 -28.94 7.37 22.19
N ALA A 173 -28.57 8.61 21.83
CA ALA A 173 -28.66 9.76 22.74
C ALA A 173 -30.05 10.44 22.78
N ASP A 174 -30.89 10.23 21.76
CA ASP A 174 -32.23 10.86 21.65
C ASP A 174 -33.38 9.98 22.17
N GLY A 175 -33.08 9.07 23.10
CA GLY A 175 -34.01 8.08 23.65
C GLY A 175 -34.46 8.34 25.09
N ASN A 176 -35.30 9.36 25.28
CA ASN A 176 -36.37 9.42 26.31
C ASN A 176 -36.44 8.22 27.28
N GLY A 177 -35.95 8.41 28.50
CA GLY A 177 -35.85 7.39 29.57
C GLY A 177 -37.11 6.59 29.83
N LYS A 178 -37.27 5.49 29.09
CA LYS A 178 -38.19 4.41 29.41
C LYS A 178 -37.40 3.13 29.49
N ASP A 179 -37.27 2.69 30.73
CA ASP A 179 -36.89 1.36 31.18
C ASP A 179 -37.38 0.28 30.20
N VAL A 180 -36.49 -0.18 29.35
CA VAL A 180 -36.63 -1.49 28.71
C VAL A 180 -35.24 -2.09 28.59
N ASP A 181 -35.03 -3.18 29.32
CA ASP A 181 -33.93 -4.15 29.16
C ASP A 181 -34.02 -4.81 27.77
N ALA A 182 -34.01 -4.00 26.71
CA ALA A 182 -33.90 -4.46 25.34
C ALA A 182 -32.41 -4.55 25.04
N TYR A 183 -31.85 -5.73 25.29
CA TYR A 183 -30.61 -6.18 24.67
C TYR A 183 -30.72 -5.90 23.16
N VAL A 184 -30.14 -4.79 22.70
CA VAL A 184 -29.93 -4.55 21.28
C VAL A 184 -28.86 -5.55 20.89
N ALA A 185 -29.30 -6.72 20.42
CA ALA A 185 -28.40 -7.69 19.84
C ALA A 185 -27.67 -7.00 18.68
N PRO A 186 -26.34 -7.16 18.55
CA PRO A 186 -25.64 -6.71 17.35
C PRO A 186 -26.35 -7.31 16.14
N PRO A 187 -26.52 -6.56 15.03
CA PRO A 187 -27.27 -7.02 13.88
C PRO A 187 -26.80 -8.42 13.50
N THR A 188 -27.69 -9.40 13.70
CA THR A 188 -27.39 -10.80 13.39
C THR A 188 -27.19 -10.89 11.89
N SER A 189 -25.93 -11.10 11.53
CA SER A 189 -25.37 -11.50 10.25
C SER A 189 -26.28 -12.47 9.48
N GLY A 190 -27.17 -11.92 8.68
CA GLY A 190 -27.85 -12.61 7.60
C GLY A 190 -27.46 -11.92 6.30
N THR A 191 -26.46 -12.45 5.60
CA THR A 191 -26.09 -12.10 4.22
C THR A 191 -25.67 -10.65 3.92
N ALA A 192 -25.52 -9.79 4.92
CA ALA A 192 -25.04 -8.42 4.70
C ALA A 192 -23.56 -8.43 4.27
N GLU A 193 -23.27 -7.78 3.15
CA GLU A 193 -21.91 -7.54 2.68
C GLU A 193 -21.06 -6.92 3.80
N PRO A 194 -19.79 -7.36 3.99
CA PRO A 194 -18.93 -6.80 5.03
C PRO A 194 -18.82 -5.29 4.85
N HIS A 195 -19.18 -4.52 5.88
CA HIS A 195 -19.00 -3.07 5.88
C HIS A 195 -17.51 -2.77 6.04
N LEU A 196 -16.92 -2.03 5.11
CA LEU A 196 -15.51 -1.65 5.17
C LEU A 196 -15.36 -0.15 5.36
N ILE A 197 -14.39 0.24 6.19
CA ILE A 197 -14.09 1.64 6.47
C ILE A 197 -12.76 2.00 5.86
N ASN A 198 -12.76 3.01 4.98
CA ASN A 198 -11.55 3.47 4.31
C ASN A 198 -10.65 4.22 5.28
N ALA A 199 -9.36 3.93 5.26
CA ALA A 199 -8.34 4.68 5.96
C ALA A 199 -7.11 4.86 5.07
N PHE A 200 -6.23 5.78 5.43
CA PHE A 200 -5.11 6.17 4.57
C PHE A 200 -3.79 6.12 5.33
N ALA A 201 -2.75 5.63 4.68
CA ALA A 201 -1.39 5.65 5.19
C ALA A 201 -0.48 6.34 4.18
N ARG A 202 0.13 7.44 4.59
CA ARG A 202 1.07 8.19 3.79
C ARG A 202 2.49 7.76 4.10
N PHE A 203 3.21 7.24 3.12
CA PHE A 203 4.57 6.77 3.24
C PHE A 203 5.54 7.73 2.56
N ARG A 204 6.71 7.93 3.15
CA ARG A 204 7.79 8.65 2.49
C ARG A 204 8.38 7.76 1.40
N LEU A 205 8.43 8.27 0.18
CA LEU A 205 8.91 7.55 -1.01
C LEU A 205 10.40 7.25 -0.99
N VAL A 206 11.13 7.75 0.01
CA VAL A 206 12.57 7.59 0.16
C VAL A 206 12.88 7.20 1.60
N ASP A 207 13.81 6.24 1.75
CA ASP A 207 14.22 5.65 3.02
C ASP A 207 14.45 6.72 4.10
N PRO A 208 13.75 6.65 5.23
CA PRO A 208 13.77 7.67 6.27
C PRO A 208 15.15 7.85 6.91
N ASN A 209 16.02 6.83 6.89
CA ASN A 209 17.33 6.85 7.54
C ASN A 209 18.42 7.36 6.60
N ASN A 210 18.46 6.85 5.36
CA ASN A 210 19.56 7.15 4.44
C ASN A 210 19.18 8.09 3.30
N GLY A 211 17.88 8.28 3.02
CA GLY A 211 17.41 9.19 1.99
C GLY A 211 17.80 8.80 0.56
N ARG A 212 18.20 7.54 0.31
CA ARG A 212 18.72 7.09 -1.00
C ARG A 212 17.93 5.97 -1.63
N ARG A 213 17.29 5.13 -0.82
CA ARG A 213 16.56 3.96 -1.30
C ARG A 213 15.12 4.37 -1.54
N PRO A 214 14.58 4.19 -2.74
CA PRO A 214 13.17 4.45 -2.99
C PRO A 214 12.33 3.35 -2.35
N ILE A 215 11.12 3.72 -1.93
CA ILE A 215 10.10 2.72 -1.58
C ILE A 215 9.71 1.97 -2.85
N GLU A 216 9.51 0.67 -2.71
CA GLU A 216 8.96 -0.18 -3.78
C GLU A 216 7.50 -0.49 -3.50
N VAL A 217 7.21 -0.88 -2.26
CA VAL A 217 5.91 -1.38 -1.84
C VAL A 217 5.61 -0.85 -0.44
N ALA A 218 4.36 -0.47 -0.19
CA ALA A 218 3.82 -0.25 1.14
C ALA A 218 2.52 -1.04 1.34
N TYR A 219 2.28 -1.48 2.56
CA TYR A 219 1.07 -2.23 2.89
C TYR A 219 0.73 -2.17 4.37
N ILE A 220 -0.53 -2.48 4.68
CA ILE A 220 -1.07 -2.50 6.04
C ILE A 220 -1.58 -3.92 6.33
N LYS A 221 -1.18 -4.49 7.47
CA LYS A 221 -1.74 -5.76 7.98
C LYS A 221 -2.51 -5.52 9.29
N ASP A 222 -3.50 -6.35 9.56
CA ASP A 222 -4.20 -6.43 10.86
C ASP A 222 -3.41 -7.25 11.90
N GLN A 223 -3.98 -7.41 13.09
CA GLN A 223 -3.41 -8.23 14.17
C GLN A 223 -3.25 -9.72 13.84
N ASN A 224 -3.98 -10.22 12.83
CA ASN A 224 -3.95 -11.61 12.40
C ASN A 224 -3.00 -11.83 11.21
N GLY A 225 -2.36 -10.76 10.70
CA GLY A 225 -1.53 -10.79 9.50
C GLY A 225 -2.33 -10.71 8.18
N THR A 226 -3.63 -10.43 8.24
CA THR A 226 -4.49 -10.19 7.07
C THR A 226 -4.12 -8.87 6.42
N LEU A 227 -3.98 -8.85 5.10
CA LEU A 227 -3.68 -7.64 4.33
C LEU A 227 -4.94 -6.74 4.24
N LEU A 228 -4.84 -5.51 4.70
CA LEU A 228 -5.93 -4.52 4.67
C LEU A 228 -5.81 -3.54 3.49
N GLY A 229 -4.60 -3.32 3.01
CA GLY A 229 -4.31 -2.47 1.86
C GLY A 229 -2.87 -2.60 1.40
N PHE A 230 -2.65 -2.31 0.13
CA PHE A 230 -1.37 -2.46 -0.56
C PHE A 230 -1.25 -1.38 -1.63
N ASP A 231 -0.04 -0.83 -1.77
CA ASP A 231 0.31 0.00 -2.91
C ASP A 231 1.76 -0.24 -3.33
N SER A 232 2.00 -0.14 -4.64
CA SER A 232 3.30 -0.33 -5.27
C SER A 232 3.75 0.97 -5.92
N PHE A 233 4.88 1.46 -5.47
CA PHE A 233 5.52 2.67 -5.97
C PHE A 233 6.61 2.30 -6.97
N THR A 234 6.22 2.12 -8.22
CA THR A 234 7.23 2.07 -9.29
C THR A 234 7.90 3.43 -9.34
N LYS A 235 9.25 3.47 -9.26
CA LYS A 235 10.06 4.69 -9.40
C LYS A 235 9.42 5.58 -10.47
N ALA A 236 8.99 6.79 -10.09
CA ALA A 236 8.66 7.80 -11.06
C ALA A 236 9.87 7.89 -11.98
N LYS A 237 9.69 7.52 -13.26
CA LYS A 237 10.70 7.66 -14.31
C LYS A 237 11.29 9.04 -14.11
N GLU A 238 12.55 9.11 -13.67
CA GLU A 238 13.24 10.37 -13.46
C GLU A 238 12.98 11.14 -14.74
N ARG A 239 12.26 12.28 -14.63
CA ARG A 239 12.15 13.21 -15.74
C ARG A 239 13.54 13.82 -15.89
N GLU A 240 14.48 13.05 -16.42
CA GLU A 240 15.67 13.55 -17.06
C GLU A 240 15.18 14.29 -18.31
N GLY A 241 14.86 15.57 -18.15
CA GLY A 241 14.24 16.35 -19.21
C GLY A 241 13.77 17.73 -18.82
N GLU A 242 14.58 18.50 -18.07
CA GLU A 242 14.57 19.95 -18.22
C GLU A 242 15.02 20.28 -19.65
N GLY A 243 14.08 20.61 -20.54
CA GLY A 243 14.40 21.00 -21.91
C GLY A 243 13.21 21.10 -22.85
N GLY A 244 12.08 21.66 -22.40
CA GLY A 244 10.90 21.86 -23.23
C GLY A 244 10.25 23.20 -22.93
N GLU A 245 10.80 24.26 -23.50
CA GLU A 245 10.21 25.60 -23.54
C GLU A 245 8.92 25.54 -24.40
N SER A 246 7.74 25.44 -23.78
CA SER A 246 6.46 25.51 -24.51
C SER A 246 5.77 26.84 -24.28
N HIS A 247 5.94 27.73 -25.27
CA HIS A 247 5.06 28.86 -25.55
C HIS A 247 3.65 28.38 -25.97
N HIS A 248 2.61 29.12 -25.57
CA HIS A 248 1.18 29.05 -25.97
C HIS A 248 0.35 27.87 -25.38
N ARG A 249 -0.90 28.01 -24.92
CA ARG A 249 -1.96 29.03 -25.07
C ARG A 249 -2.99 28.90 -23.93
N ASP A 250 -3.78 29.97 -23.74
CA ASP A 250 -5.00 30.04 -22.91
C ASP A 250 -5.97 28.88 -23.16
N ASP A 251 -6.63 28.36 -22.11
CA ASP A 251 -8.10 28.25 -22.04
C ASP A 251 -8.64 27.60 -20.74
N VAL A 252 -9.58 28.33 -20.13
CA VAL A 252 -10.85 27.94 -19.48
C VAL A 252 -10.89 26.93 -18.32
N ALA A 253 -11.47 27.43 -17.22
CA ALA A 253 -11.77 26.78 -15.95
C ALA A 253 -12.70 25.55 -16.03
N ALA A 254 -12.39 24.55 -15.20
CA ALA A 254 -13.35 23.64 -14.61
C ALA A 254 -13.03 23.46 -13.12
N SER A 255 -13.91 24.03 -12.29
CA SER A 255 -13.92 23.91 -10.83
C SER A 255 -14.41 22.52 -10.44
N GLY A 256 -13.50 21.65 -10.01
CA GLY A 256 -13.79 20.45 -9.24
C GLY A 256 -13.05 20.54 -7.91
N HIS A 257 -13.76 20.92 -6.86
CA HIS A 257 -13.25 20.98 -5.49
C HIS A 257 -13.10 19.54 -4.97
N HIS A 258 -11.93 18.95 -5.18
CA HIS A 258 -11.42 17.89 -4.30
C HIS A 258 -10.20 18.51 -3.64
N GLU A 259 -10.28 18.84 -2.35
CA GLU A 259 -9.13 19.26 -1.56
C GLU A 259 -8.20 18.04 -1.37
N THR A 260 -7.51 17.64 -2.44
CA THR A 260 -6.34 16.78 -2.33
C THR A 260 -5.25 17.67 -1.74
N GLY A 261 -5.07 17.58 -0.41
CA GLY A 261 -3.98 18.25 0.29
C GLY A 261 -2.69 18.02 -0.49
N THR A 262 -1.99 19.11 -0.83
CA THR A 262 -0.82 19.12 -1.70
C THR A 262 0.18 18.06 -1.25
N LEU A 263 0.12 16.87 -1.86
CA LEU A 263 1.08 15.80 -1.60
C LEU A 263 2.44 16.35 -2.02
N SER A 264 3.36 16.42 -1.06
CA SER A 264 4.75 16.66 -1.41
C SER A 264 5.14 15.55 -2.37
N SER A 265 5.88 15.84 -3.45
CA SER A 265 6.39 14.84 -4.40
C SER A 265 7.32 13.78 -3.79
N LYS A 266 7.39 13.72 -2.46
CA LYS A 266 8.23 12.89 -1.63
C LYS A 266 7.43 11.85 -0.85
N ASP A 267 6.09 11.92 -0.87
CA ASP A 267 5.20 11.00 -0.15
C ASP A 267 4.27 10.29 -1.14
N GLY A 268 4.01 9.01 -0.88
CA GLY A 268 2.98 8.20 -1.52
C GLY A 268 1.86 7.90 -0.52
N GLU A 269 0.67 7.57 -1.02
CA GLU A 269 -0.51 7.28 -0.20
C GLU A 269 -1.01 5.88 -0.50
N CYS A 270 -1.17 5.07 0.55
CA CYS A 270 -1.72 3.73 0.49
C CYS A 270 -3.08 3.73 1.18
N THR A 271 -4.14 3.44 0.43
CA THR A 271 -5.49 3.27 0.97
C THR A 271 -5.68 1.85 1.48
N PHE A 272 -6.29 1.71 2.66
CA PHE A 272 -6.60 0.41 3.26
C PHE A 272 -8.00 0.41 3.85
N HIS A 273 -8.51 -0.79 4.13
CA HIS A 273 -9.89 -1.00 4.54
C HIS A 273 -9.93 -1.72 5.89
N ILE A 274 -10.56 -1.10 6.88
CA ILE A 274 -10.75 -1.65 8.22
C ILE A 274 -12.07 -2.42 8.24
N ILE A 275 -12.06 -3.61 8.86
CA ILE A 275 -13.24 -4.44 9.05
C ILE A 275 -13.77 -4.20 10.48
N PRO A 276 -14.90 -3.50 10.67
CA PRO A 276 -15.42 -3.19 11.99
C PRO A 276 -15.72 -4.46 12.79
N GLY A 277 -15.32 -4.47 14.06
CA GLY A 277 -15.50 -5.61 14.96
C GLY A 277 -14.52 -6.76 14.75
N GLU A 278 -13.81 -6.82 13.61
CA GLU A 278 -12.78 -7.82 13.34
C GLU A 278 -11.37 -7.25 13.47
N THR A 279 -11.09 -6.10 12.87
CA THR A 279 -9.78 -5.44 12.98
C THR A 279 -9.66 -4.76 14.34
N THR A 280 -8.69 -5.17 15.15
CA THR A 280 -8.46 -4.60 16.50
C THR A 280 -7.23 -3.72 16.56
N SER A 281 -6.27 -3.97 15.69
CA SER A 281 -5.05 -3.20 15.56
C SER A 281 -4.47 -3.38 14.17
N ILE A 282 -3.60 -2.45 13.79
CA ILE A 282 -2.95 -2.44 12.49
C ILE A 282 -1.44 -2.24 12.62
N VAL A 283 -0.70 -2.72 11.63
CA VAL A 283 0.73 -2.48 11.46
C VAL A 283 0.97 -2.04 10.02
N ALA A 284 1.69 -0.92 9.86
CA ALA A 284 2.11 -0.42 8.56
C ALA A 284 3.51 -0.89 8.21
N TYR A 285 3.70 -1.33 6.97
CA TYR A 285 4.95 -1.85 6.44
C TYR A 285 5.36 -1.10 5.17
N ALA A 286 6.67 -1.00 4.96
CA ALA A 286 7.24 -0.46 3.73
C ALA A 286 8.54 -1.17 3.36
N ILE A 287 8.67 -1.56 2.11
CA ILE A 287 9.90 -2.17 1.56
C ILE A 287 10.63 -1.12 0.74
N TYR A 288 11.89 -0.86 1.10
CA TYR A 288 12.78 0.04 0.37
C TYR A 288 13.86 -0.74 -0.36
N ARG A 289 13.96 -0.54 -1.67
CA ARG A 289 14.91 -1.27 -2.52
C ARG A 289 16.35 -0.91 -2.22
N GLY A 290 17.17 -1.93 -2.02
CA GLY A 290 18.63 -1.81 -2.02
C GLY A 290 19.15 -1.35 -3.38
N ALA A 291 20.38 -0.82 -3.39
CA ALA A 291 21.12 -0.73 -4.65
C ALA A 291 21.43 -2.16 -5.11
N ALA A 292 21.28 -2.43 -6.40
CA ALA A 292 21.85 -3.65 -6.98
C ALA A 292 23.36 -3.61 -6.71
N ARG A 293 23.93 -4.71 -6.24
CA ARG A 293 25.38 -4.82 -6.12
C ARG A 293 25.96 -4.96 -7.52
N ASP A 294 26.58 -3.90 -8.01
CA ASP A 294 27.38 -3.93 -9.23
C ASP A 294 28.72 -4.63 -8.95
N GLU A 295 28.69 -5.90 -8.54
CA GLU A 295 29.90 -6.72 -8.35
C GLU A 295 30.39 -7.28 -9.70
N ASP A 296 30.52 -6.46 -10.75
CA ASP A 296 31.34 -6.72 -11.99
C ASP A 296 30.76 -6.11 -13.29
N GLY A 297 29.86 -5.12 -13.22
CA GLY A 297 29.44 -4.33 -14.40
C GLY A 297 28.73 -5.11 -15.51
N ASN A 298 28.47 -6.40 -15.30
CA ASN A 298 27.63 -7.22 -16.16
C ASN A 298 26.30 -7.36 -15.42
N GLY A 299 25.32 -6.56 -15.82
CA GLY A 299 24.00 -6.42 -15.19
C GLY A 299 23.15 -7.67 -15.29
N SER A 300 23.57 -8.75 -14.63
CA SER A 300 22.78 -9.96 -14.51
C SER A 300 21.67 -9.69 -13.51
N GLU A 301 20.42 -9.84 -13.95
CA GLU A 301 19.18 -9.57 -13.21
C GLU A 301 18.97 -10.39 -11.91
N GLY A 302 20.00 -11.07 -11.41
CA GLY A 302 19.94 -11.95 -10.24
C GLY A 302 20.86 -11.57 -9.07
N GLY A 303 21.44 -10.37 -9.04
CA GLY A 303 22.27 -9.95 -7.90
C GLY A 303 21.45 -9.77 -6.62
N ASP A 304 21.92 -10.32 -5.50
CA ASP A 304 21.31 -10.19 -4.17
C ASP A 304 21.03 -8.71 -3.84
N ARG A 305 19.76 -8.29 -3.94
CA ARG A 305 19.33 -6.95 -3.59
C ARG A 305 19.29 -6.82 -2.07
N GLU A 306 19.89 -5.75 -1.55
CA GLU A 306 19.85 -5.49 -0.10
C GLU A 306 18.59 -4.70 0.29
N ASP A 307 17.44 -5.34 0.22
CA ASP A 307 16.17 -4.72 0.57
C ASP A 307 16.01 -4.58 2.10
N VAL A 308 15.26 -3.56 2.52
CA VAL A 308 15.01 -3.25 3.94
C VAL A 308 13.51 -3.09 4.15
N LEU A 309 12.98 -3.82 5.12
CA LEU A 309 11.59 -3.75 5.52
C LEU A 309 11.47 -2.85 6.76
N TYR A 310 10.68 -1.79 6.64
CA TYR A 310 10.27 -0.98 7.77
C TYR A 310 8.89 -1.39 8.25
N TYR A 311 8.66 -1.34 9.57
CA TYR A 311 7.36 -1.62 10.17
C TYR A 311 7.05 -0.68 11.34
N THR A 312 5.78 -0.34 11.57
CA THR A 312 5.38 0.39 12.77
C THR A 312 5.21 -0.58 13.95
N PRO A 313 5.24 -0.11 15.20
CA PRO A 313 4.59 -0.82 16.29
C PRO A 313 3.11 -1.10 15.95
N GLU A 314 2.52 -2.04 16.66
CA GLU A 314 1.08 -2.32 16.60
C GLU A 314 0.29 -1.09 17.09
N ILE A 315 -0.62 -0.60 16.24
CA ILE A 315 -1.45 0.57 16.51
C ILE A 315 -2.86 0.05 16.81
N PRO A 316 -3.31 0.09 18.07
CA PRO A 316 -4.65 -0.37 18.41
C PRO A 316 -5.70 0.59 17.87
N LEU A 317 -6.81 0.03 17.37
CA LEU A 317 -7.96 0.82 16.94
C LEU A 317 -8.83 1.17 18.16
N PRO A 318 -9.35 2.41 18.25
CA PRO A 318 -10.31 2.75 19.27
C PRO A 318 -11.51 1.81 19.17
N ASN A 319 -11.83 1.12 20.26
CA ASN A 319 -12.90 0.12 20.43
C ASN A 319 -12.63 -1.33 20.01
N GLY A 320 -11.45 -1.68 19.48
CA GLY A 320 -11.11 -3.09 19.14
C GLY A 320 -11.18 -4.08 20.32
N GLY A 321 -11.15 -3.60 21.57
CA GLY A 321 -11.23 -4.43 22.78
C GLY A 321 -12.61 -4.52 23.45
N VAL A 322 -13.58 -3.68 23.09
CA VAL A 322 -14.79 -3.51 23.91
C VAL A 322 -15.87 -4.55 23.60
N ALA A 323 -15.90 -5.09 22.38
CA ALA A 323 -16.90 -6.08 21.97
C ALA A 323 -16.79 -7.44 22.71
N ASN A 324 -15.62 -7.77 23.29
CA ASN A 324 -15.41 -9.06 23.97
C ASN A 324 -15.50 -9.02 25.50
N LEU A 325 -15.48 -7.84 26.13
CA LEU A 325 -15.60 -7.73 27.59
C LEU A 325 -17.05 -7.90 28.09
N ASN A 326 -18.05 -7.72 27.23
CA ASN A 326 -19.47 -7.89 27.58
C ASN A 326 -20.02 -9.30 27.30
N LYS A 327 -19.24 -10.21 26.69
CA LYS A 327 -19.63 -11.63 26.51
C LYS A 327 -19.20 -12.56 27.66
N LEU A 328 -18.54 -12.02 28.69
CA LEU A 328 -18.02 -12.76 29.84
C LEU A 328 -18.72 -12.40 31.17
N LYS A 329 -19.87 -11.73 31.14
CA LYS A 329 -20.70 -11.46 32.32
C LYS A 329 -22.01 -12.22 32.28
#